data_AF-A0A917J6Y1-F1
#
_entry.id   AF-A0A917J6Y1-F1
#
_cell.length_a   1.000
_cell.length_b   1.000
_cell.length_c   1.000
_cell.angle_alpha   90.00
_cell.angle_beta   90.00
_cell.angle_gamma   90.00
#
_symmetry.space_group_name_H-M   'P 1'
#
loop_
_entity.id
_entity.type
_entity.pdbx_description
1 polymer ?
#
loop_
_entity_poly.entity_id
_entity_poly.type
_entity_poly.pdbx_seq_one_letter_code
_entity_poly.pdbx_strand_id
1 'polypeptide(L)'
;MHKLTILLLQFNKPLWLCHLMFSVFGLYFVMLNGIGLLIVSFSLKLAGYLGATLYQNYFTPQIYFYYRNTGNPVRKLYLYSYAIDFLLYLAIIAVYQSTLTSPHAKG
;
A
#
# COMPACT_ATOMS: atom_id res chain seq x y z
N MET A 1 20.37 -9.14 6.46
CA MET A 1 19.33 -8.35 5.74
C MET A 1 18.58 -9.18 4.68
N HIS A 2 19.25 -10.05 3.90
CA HIS A 2 18.62 -10.81 2.81
C HIS A 2 17.38 -11.66 3.18
N LYS A 3 17.36 -12.24 4.39
CA LYS A 3 16.23 -13.06 4.89
C LYS A 3 14.96 -12.24 5.15
N LEU A 4 15.09 -10.97 5.53
CA LEU A 4 13.93 -10.12 5.88
C LEU A 4 13.15 -9.69 4.63
N THR A 5 13.86 -9.41 3.53
CA THR A 5 13.26 -9.03 2.25
C THR A 5 12.43 -10.16 1.66
N ILE A 6 12.96 -11.39 1.67
CA ILE A 6 12.23 -12.59 1.20
C ILE A 6 10.99 -12.82 2.08
N LEU A 7 11.13 -12.65 3.39
CA LEU A 7 10.02 -12.80 4.33
C LEU A 7 8.91 -11.77 4.06
N LEU A 8 9.28 -10.50 3.85
CA LEU A 8 8.34 -9.44 3.47
C LEU A 8 7.64 -9.77 2.15
N LEU A 9 8.37 -10.28 1.16
CA LEU A 9 7.82 -10.58 -0.15
C LEU A 9 6.82 -11.74 -0.10
N GLN A 10 7.11 -12.78 0.69
CA GLN A 10 6.17 -13.88 0.95
C GLN A 10 4.95 -13.42 1.75
N PHE A 11 5.16 -12.57 2.76
CA PHE A 11 4.10 -12.03 3.60
C PHE A 11 3.16 -11.10 2.81
N ASN A 12 3.69 -10.33 1.87
CA ASN A 12 2.95 -9.33 1.10
C ASN A 12 2.15 -9.93 -0.08
N LYS A 13 2.47 -11.15 -0.53
CA LYS A 13 1.78 -11.84 -1.63
C LYS A 13 0.24 -11.81 -1.55
N PRO A 14 -0.40 -12.19 -0.43
CA PRO A 14 -1.86 -12.15 -0.31
C PRO A 14 -2.42 -10.72 -0.17
N LEU A 15 -1.63 -9.79 0.37
CA LEU A 15 -2.04 -8.41 0.62
C LEU A 15 -1.90 -7.52 -0.62
N TRP A 16 -1.03 -7.91 -1.55
CA TRP A 16 -0.68 -7.12 -2.73
C TRP A 16 -1.89 -6.78 -3.59
N LEU A 17 -2.82 -7.72 -3.79
CA LEU A 17 -4.06 -7.46 -4.54
C LEU A 17 -4.92 -6.41 -3.85
N CYS A 18 -5.06 -6.48 -2.53
CA CYS A 18 -5.83 -5.50 -1.76
C CYS A 18 -5.18 -4.11 -1.85
N HIS A 19 -3.87 -4.03 -1.60
CA HIS A 19 -3.09 -2.81 -1.76
C HIS A 19 -3.20 -2.21 -3.17
N LEU A 20 -3.09 -3.05 -4.19
CA LEU A 20 -3.17 -2.63 -5.59
C LEU A 20 -4.56 -2.10 -5.93
N MET A 21 -5.64 -2.79 -5.51
CA MET A 21 -7.00 -2.31 -5.75
C MET A 21 -7.24 -0.92 -5.15
N PHE A 22 -6.93 -0.71 -3.87
CA PHE A 22 -7.12 0.59 -3.23
C PHE A 22 -6.19 1.68 -3.81
N SER A 23 -4.99 1.32 -4.27
CA SER A 23 -4.09 2.23 -5.00
C SER A 23 -4.69 2.68 -6.32
N VAL A 24 -5.19 1.74 -7.12
CA VAL A 24 -5.78 2.00 -8.43
C VAL A 24 -7.04 2.85 -8.28
N PHE A 25 -7.93 2.49 -7.35
CA PHE A 25 -9.14 3.29 -7.07
C PHE A 25 -8.79 4.70 -6.60
N GLY A 26 -7.81 4.85 -5.70
CA GLY A 26 -7.36 6.16 -5.25
C GLY A 26 -6.78 7.01 -6.38
N LEU A 27 -5.87 6.44 -7.17
CA LEU A 27 -5.29 7.10 -8.33
C LEU A 27 -6.37 7.51 -9.34
N TYR A 28 -7.32 6.62 -9.63
CA TYR A 28 -8.44 6.90 -10.53
C TYR A 28 -9.27 8.10 -10.05
N PHE A 29 -9.56 8.18 -8.75
CA PHE A 29 -10.27 9.33 -8.18
C PHE A 29 -9.50 10.65 -8.32
N VAL A 30 -8.19 10.62 -8.07
CA VAL A 30 -7.30 11.78 -8.22
C VAL A 30 -7.15 12.19 -9.69
N MET A 31 -7.13 11.22 -10.62
CA MET A 31 -7.06 11.48 -12.06
C MET A 31 -8.31 12.20 -12.58
N LEU A 32 -9.51 11.79 -12.14
CA LEU A 32 -10.77 12.39 -12.60
C LEU A 32 -11.06 13.76 -12.01
N ASN A 33 -10.74 13.98 -10.73
CA ASN A 33 -11.18 15.16 -9.98
C ASN A 33 -10.01 16.10 -9.63
N GLY A 34 -8.78 15.73 -9.99
CA GLY A 34 -7.58 16.48 -9.68
C GLY A 34 -7.15 16.40 -8.22
N ILE A 35 -6.19 17.27 -7.87
CA ILE A 35 -5.56 17.34 -6.54
C ILE A 35 -6.56 17.64 -5.41
N GLY A 36 -7.72 18.22 -5.71
CA GLY A 36 -8.73 18.56 -4.71
C GLY A 36 -9.24 17.35 -3.92
N LEU A 37 -9.18 16.14 -4.49
CA LEU A 37 -9.61 14.89 -3.82
C LEU A 37 -8.44 14.05 -3.27
N LEU A 38 -7.24 14.62 -3.11
CA LEU A 38 -6.10 13.87 -2.55
C LEU A 38 -6.39 13.36 -1.13
N ILE A 39 -7.10 14.15 -0.32
CA ILE A 39 -7.54 13.79 1.03
C ILE A 39 -8.48 12.57 0.99
N VAL A 40 -9.47 12.58 0.10
CA VAL A 40 -10.41 11.45 -0.07
C VAL A 40 -9.67 10.21 -0.54
N SER A 41 -8.71 10.37 -1.46
CA SER A 41 -7.88 9.29 -1.94
C SER A 41 -7.00 8.68 -0.84
N PHE A 42 -6.44 9.51 0.04
CA PHE A 42 -5.73 9.03 1.24
C PHE A 42 -6.65 8.31 2.21
N SER A 43 -7.85 8.82 2.46
CA SER A 43 -8.85 8.13 3.30
C SER A 43 -9.23 6.77 2.73
N LEU A 44 -9.36 6.66 1.41
CA LEU A 44 -9.63 5.39 0.72
C LEU A 44 -8.47 4.40 0.88
N LYS A 45 -7.23 4.89 0.78
CA LYS A 45 -6.01 4.11 1.03
C LYS A 45 -5.96 3.60 2.47
N LEU A 46 -6.26 4.46 3.45
CA LEU A 46 -6.34 4.08 4.87
C LEU A 46 -7.44 3.05 5.13
N ALA A 47 -8.60 3.19 4.49
CA ALA A 47 -9.66 2.19 4.54
C ALA A 47 -9.19 0.83 3.99
N GLY A 48 -8.39 0.83 2.92
CA GLY A 48 -7.74 -0.37 2.40
C GLY A 48 -6.78 -1.02 3.40
N TYR A 49 -5.98 -0.23 4.11
CA TYR A 49 -5.10 -0.73 5.17
C TYR A 49 -5.87 -1.30 6.37
N LEU A 50 -6.99 -0.67 6.74
CA LEU A 50 -7.89 -1.20 7.75
C LEU A 50 -8.50 -2.53 7.29
N GLY A 51 -8.99 -2.61 6.05
CA GLY A 51 -9.51 -3.84 5.46
C GLY A 51 -8.48 -4.97 5.45
N ALA A 52 -7.25 -4.69 5.01
CA ALA A 52 -6.13 -5.63 5.03
C ALA A 52 -5.80 -6.10 6.46
N THR A 53 -5.82 -5.17 7.43
CA THR A 53 -5.58 -5.48 8.84
C THR A 53 -6.69 -6.35 9.43
N LEU A 54 -7.96 -6.08 9.11
CA LEU A 54 -9.09 -6.88 9.56
C LEU A 54 -9.09 -8.28 8.94
N TYR A 55 -8.87 -8.37 7.63
CA TYR A 55 -8.71 -9.64 6.92
C TYR A 55 -7.61 -10.47 7.58
N GLN A 56 -6.48 -9.84 7.90
CA GLN A 56 -5.39 -10.57 8.50
C GLN A 56 -5.60 -10.88 9.98
N ASN A 57 -6.29 -10.02 10.72
CA ASN A 57 -6.69 -10.31 12.10
C ASN A 57 -7.53 -11.58 12.17
N TYR A 58 -8.40 -11.80 11.19
CA TYR A 58 -9.19 -13.02 11.05
C TYR A 58 -8.31 -14.28 10.82
N PHE A 59 -7.27 -14.19 9.99
CA PHE A 59 -6.33 -15.29 9.73
C PHE A 59 -5.09 -15.32 10.67
N THR A 60 -5.06 -14.48 11.70
CA THR A 60 -3.94 -14.39 12.66
C THR A 60 -3.51 -15.73 13.23
N PRO A 61 -4.42 -16.64 13.63
CA PRO A 61 -4.02 -17.90 14.22
C PRO A 61 -3.13 -18.72 13.26
N GLN A 62 -3.47 -18.78 11.96
CA GLN A 62 -2.68 -19.54 10.99
C GLN A 62 -1.35 -18.85 10.64
N ILE A 63 -1.37 -17.53 10.54
CA ILE A 63 -0.21 -16.72 10.16
C ILE A 63 0.82 -16.65 11.31
N TYR A 64 0.36 -16.54 12.54
CA TYR A 64 1.21 -16.45 13.72
C TYR A 64 2.14 -17.66 13.84
N PHE A 65 1.63 -18.88 13.63
CA PHE A 65 2.45 -20.09 13.69
C PHE A 65 3.55 -20.12 12.62
N TYR A 66 3.25 -19.65 11.40
CA TYR A 66 4.21 -19.61 10.30
C TYR A 66 5.36 -18.63 10.54
N TYR A 67 5.08 -17.46 11.11
CA TYR A 67 6.08 -16.39 11.27
C TYR A 67 6.71 -16.34 12.68
N ARG A 68 6.22 -17.10 13.66
CA ARG A 68 6.77 -17.18 15.03
C ARG A 68 8.26 -17.53 15.07
N ASN A 69 8.72 -18.39 14.16
CA ASN A 69 10.11 -18.87 14.14
C ASN A 69 11.09 -17.91 13.45
N THR A 70 10.60 -16.79 12.91
CA THR A 70 11.39 -15.85 12.11
C THR A 70 12.12 -14.79 12.94
N GLY A 71 11.90 -14.77 14.26
CA GLY A 71 12.48 -13.80 15.20
C GLY A 71 11.95 -12.37 15.03
N ASN A 72 11.06 -12.13 14.07
CA ASN A 72 10.46 -10.83 13.81
C ASN A 72 8.99 -10.81 14.24
N PRO A 73 8.55 -9.79 14.99
CA PRO A 73 7.14 -9.66 15.33
C PRO A 73 6.34 -9.38 14.05
N VAL A 74 5.29 -10.16 13.83
CA VAL A 74 4.45 -10.06 12.62
C VAL A 74 3.99 -8.61 12.40
N ARG A 75 3.59 -7.91 13.47
CA ARG A 75 3.22 -6.47 13.47
C ARG A 75 4.23 -5.55 12.75
N LYS A 76 5.54 -5.80 12.87
CA LYS A 76 6.55 -5.00 12.15
C LYS A 76 6.54 -5.26 10.65
N LEU A 77 6.28 -6.50 10.22
CA LEU A 77 6.18 -6.85 8.80
C LEU A 77 5.01 -6.12 8.13
N TYR A 78 3.86 -5.99 8.82
CA TYR A 78 2.75 -5.16 8.34
C TYR A 78 3.13 -3.70 8.17
N LEU A 79 3.74 -3.13 9.21
CA LEU A 79 4.08 -1.71 9.21
C LEU A 79 5.06 -1.40 8.06
N TYR A 80 6.03 -2.27 7.80
CA TYR A 80 6.90 -2.15 6.64
C TYR A 80 6.15 -2.32 5.32
N SER A 81 5.24 -3.29 5.22
CA SER A 81 4.44 -3.50 4.02
C SER A 81 3.59 -2.27 3.68
N TYR A 82 2.89 -1.72 4.67
CA TYR A 82 2.04 -0.54 4.52
C TYR A 82 2.85 0.71 4.23
N ALA A 83 4.02 0.88 4.86
CA ALA A 83 4.91 2.00 4.59
C ALA A 83 5.46 1.95 3.16
N ILE A 84 5.91 0.78 2.68
CA ILE A 84 6.41 0.61 1.31
C ILE A 84 5.30 0.91 0.30
N ASP A 85 4.10 0.35 0.50
CA ASP A 85 2.96 0.58 -0.39
C ASP A 85 2.52 2.06 -0.39
N PHE A 86 2.54 2.71 0.77
CA PHE A 86 2.19 4.13 0.88
C PHE A 86 3.21 5.02 0.17
N LEU A 87 4.51 4.74 0.34
CA LEU A 87 5.58 5.47 -0.33
C LEU A 87 5.52 5.30 -1.85
N LEU A 88 5.26 4.09 -2.33
CA LEU A 88 5.04 3.83 -3.76
C LEU A 88 3.86 4.64 -4.30
N TYR A 89 2.74 4.64 -3.56
CA TYR A 89 1.56 5.40 -3.94
C TYR A 89 1.82 6.92 -3.98
N LEU A 90 2.53 7.47 -2.99
CA LEU A 90 2.95 8.87 -2.99
C LEU A 90 3.87 9.20 -4.18
N ALA A 91 4.83 8.32 -4.47
CA ALA A 91 5.74 8.50 -5.61
C ALA A 91 4.96 8.56 -6.93
N ILE A 92 3.97 7.68 -7.12
CA ILE A 92 3.13 7.67 -8.33
C ILE A 92 2.32 8.97 -8.44
N ILE A 93 1.70 9.45 -7.36
CA ILE A 93 0.97 10.72 -7.38
C ILE A 93 1.91 11.88 -7.69
N ALA A 94 3.08 11.93 -7.06
CA ALA A 94 4.05 13.00 -7.28
C ALA A 94 4.50 13.06 -8.74
N VAL A 95 4.81 11.90 -9.34
CA VAL A 95 5.15 11.80 -10.76
C VAL A 95 3.99 12.26 -11.63
N TYR A 96 2.77 11.77 -11.39
CA TYR A 96 1.58 12.17 -12.15
C TYR A 96 1.32 13.69 -12.10
N GLN A 97 1.47 14.30 -10.92
CA GLN A 97 1.32 15.74 -10.76
C GLN A 97 2.42 16.53 -11.48
N SER A 98 3.67 16.07 -11.42
CA SER A 98 4.79 16.70 -12.16
C SER A 98 4.60 16.68 -13.68
N THR A 99 3.97 15.62 -14.21
CA THR A 99 3.65 15.52 -15.63
C THR A 99 2.51 16.44 -16.05
N LEU A 100 1.51 16.66 -15.19
CA LEU A 100 0.39 17.57 -15.44
C LEU A 100 0.79 19.05 -15.35
N THR A 101 1.74 19.38 -14.48
CA THR A 101 2.21 20.76 -14.25
C THR A 101 3.33 21.18 -15.19
N SER A 102 3.92 20.24 -15.96
CA SER A 102 4.90 20.58 -16.97
C SER A 102 4.26 21.37 -18.12
N PRO A 103 4.75 22.58 -18.43
CA PRO A 103 4.18 23.44 -19.48
C PRO A 103 4.28 22.84 -20.90
N HIS A 104 5.11 21.81 -21.08
CA HIS A 104 5.32 21.13 -22.37
C HIS A 104 4.26 20.07 -22.72
N ALA A 105 3.31 19.75 -21.84
CA ALA A 105 2.27 18.75 -22.10
C ALA A 105 0.96 19.32 -22.68
N LYS A 106 0.87 20.65 -22.83
CA LYS A 106 -0.22 21.33 -23.54
C LYS A 106 0.24 21.63 -24.97
N GLY A 107 0.39 20.57 -25.77
CA GLY A 107 0.57 20.66 -27.23
C GLY A 107 -0.73 20.28 -27.91
#